data_AF-K1KUW7-F1
#
_entry.id   AF-K1KUW7-F1
#
_cell.length_a   1.000
_cell.length_b   1.000
_cell.length_c   1.000
_cell.angle_alpha   90.00
_cell.angle_beta   90.00
_cell.angle_gamma   90.00
#
_symmetry.space_group_name_H-M   'P 1'
#
loop_
_entity.id
_entity.type
_entity.pdbx_description
1 polymer ?
#
loop_
_entity_poly.entity_id
_entity_poly.type
_entity_poly.pdbx_seq_one_letter_code
_entity_poly.pdbx_strand_id
1 'polypeptide(L)'
;MDGKKVEIECRNCQERMTIDFSTDHFSSEIQIFNGKKQQKRTYIKECPHCQTINSVTSDKKEEWGGRKGPNIKLFMFSGLFGCLGFIVISFLLLYFAFKGFGFLVDWLFN
;
A
#
# COMPACT_ATOMS: atom_id res chain seq x y z
N MET A 1 8.80 -15.67 -15.72
CA MET A 1 8.29 -14.71 -16.72
C MET A 1 8.90 -13.37 -16.40
N ASP A 2 9.83 -12.95 -17.25
CA ASP A 2 10.53 -11.68 -17.08
C ASP A 2 9.61 -10.53 -17.47
N GLY A 3 9.72 -9.42 -16.75
CA GLY A 3 8.99 -8.20 -17.05
C GLY A 3 9.54 -7.52 -18.31
N LYS A 4 8.70 -6.71 -18.96
CA LYS A 4 9.13 -5.89 -20.10
C LYS A 4 10.17 -4.87 -19.65
N LYS A 5 11.19 -4.67 -20.49
CA LYS A 5 12.16 -3.58 -20.37
C LYS A 5 11.84 -2.52 -21.41
N VAL A 6 11.81 -1.26 -21.00
CA VAL A 6 11.49 -0.13 -21.87
C VAL A 6 12.63 0.88 -21.80
N GLU A 7 13.21 1.19 -22.95
CA GLU A 7 14.15 2.29 -23.09
C GLU A 7 13.38 3.59 -23.26
N ILE A 8 13.70 4.57 -22.41
CA ILE A 8 13.14 5.93 -22.47
C ILE A 8 14.27 6.94 -22.41
N GLU A 9 14.01 8.13 -22.94
CA GLU A 9 14.90 9.28 -22.76
C GLU A 9 14.47 10.05 -21.50
N CYS A 10 15.44 10.46 -20.69
CA CYS A 10 15.17 11.26 -19.52
C CYS A 10 14.55 12.61 -19.93
N ARG A 11 13.47 13.02 -19.25
CA ARG A 11 12.78 14.28 -19.53
C ARG A 11 13.65 15.54 -19.38
N ASN A 12 14.72 15.48 -18.59
CA ASN A 12 15.57 16.63 -18.30
C ASN A 12 16.89 16.61 -19.09
N CYS A 13 17.68 15.55 -18.97
CA CYS A 13 18.99 15.46 -19.64
C CYS A 13 18.98 14.73 -20.99
N GLN A 14 17.83 14.20 -21.45
CA GLN A 14 17.67 13.44 -22.70
C GLN A 14 18.52 12.16 -22.80
N GLU A 15 19.21 11.77 -21.74
CA GLU A 15 19.97 10.52 -21.74
C GLU A 15 19.06 9.30 -21.74
N ARG A 16 19.52 8.27 -22.46
CA ARG A 16 18.81 7.00 -22.56
C ARG A 16 18.93 6.24 -21.25
N MET A 17 17.79 5.81 -20.73
CA MET A 17 17.69 4.98 -19.54
C MET A 17 16.70 3.85 -19.76
N THR A 18 16.95 2.71 -19.13
CA THR A 18 16.06 1.55 -19.23
C THR A 18 15.26 1.40 -17.94
N ILE A 19 13.94 1.36 -18.06
CA ILE A 19 13.03 0.97 -16.99
C ILE A 19 12.69 -0.51 -17.15
N ASP A 20 12.98 -1.29 -16.12
CA ASP A 20 12.72 -2.72 -16.03
C ASP A 20 11.52 -2.97 -15.11
N PHE A 21 10.41 -3.45 -15.69
CA PHE A 21 9.17 -3.67 -14.96
C PHE A 21 9.30 -4.79 -13.89
N SER A 22 10.31 -5.65 -14.01
CA SER A 22 10.56 -6.73 -13.05
C SER A 22 11.27 -6.27 -11.77
N THR A 23 12.08 -5.20 -11.84
CA THR A 23 12.95 -4.78 -10.74
C THR A 23 12.61 -3.39 -10.21
N ASP A 24 12.35 -2.42 -11.09
CA ASP A 24 12.15 -1.03 -10.70
C ASP A 24 10.90 -0.81 -9.84
N HIS A 25 10.85 0.31 -9.11
CA HIS A 25 9.72 0.66 -8.26
C HIS A 25 8.46 0.87 -9.09
N PHE A 26 7.30 0.47 -8.56
CA PHE A 26 6.03 0.69 -9.26
C PHE A 26 4.90 1.08 -8.31
N SER A 27 3.99 1.90 -8.82
CA SER A 27 2.67 2.15 -8.25
C SER A 27 1.61 1.35 -9.00
N SER A 28 0.55 0.93 -8.32
CA SER A 28 -0.59 0.24 -8.93
C SER A 28 -1.86 1.05 -8.73
N GLU A 29 -2.53 1.33 -9.83
CA GLU A 29 -3.85 1.97 -9.83
C GLU A 29 -4.90 0.94 -10.27
N ILE A 30 -6.03 0.92 -9.57
CA ILE A 30 -7.17 0.06 -9.91
C ILE A 30 -8.38 0.95 -10.10
N GLN A 31 -8.96 0.90 -11.30
CA GLN A 31 -10.18 1.60 -11.66
C GLN A 31 -11.28 0.58 -11.95
N ILE A 32 -12.49 0.81 -11.44
CA ILE A 32 -13.66 -0.01 -11.75
C ILE A 32 -14.60 0.84 -12.59
N PHE A 33 -14.75 0.50 -13.87
CA PHE A 33 -15.59 1.24 -14.81
C PHE A 33 -16.61 0.28 -15.44
N ASN A 34 -17.90 0.60 -15.36
CA ASN A 34 -19.00 -0.26 -15.84
C ASN A 34 -18.88 -1.73 -15.36
N GLY A 35 -18.52 -1.93 -14.08
CA GLY A 35 -18.32 -3.25 -13.48
C GLY A 35 -17.05 -3.99 -13.92
N LYS A 36 -16.28 -3.45 -14.87
CA LYS A 36 -15.00 -4.02 -15.30
C LYS A 36 -13.85 -3.42 -14.50
N LYS A 37 -13.03 -4.29 -13.92
CA LYS A 37 -11.82 -3.90 -13.20
C LYS A 37 -10.67 -3.71 -14.19
N GLN A 38 -10.19 -2.48 -14.31
CA GLN A 38 -8.95 -2.14 -15.01
C GLN A 38 -7.85 -1.88 -14.00
N GLN A 39 -6.65 -2.41 -14.25
CA GLN A 39 -5.48 -2.18 -13.41
C GLN A 39 -4.37 -1.62 -14.28
N LYS A 40 -3.72 -0.56 -13.80
CA LYS A 40 -2.57 0.08 -14.45
C LYS A 40 -1.40 0.07 -13.46
N ARG A 41 -0.19 -0.13 -13.97
CA ARG A 41 1.04 0.00 -13.19
C ARG A 41 1.92 1.08 -13.77
N THR A 42 2.35 2.00 -12.90
CA THR A 42 3.29 3.05 -13.25
C THR A 42 4.63 2.70 -12.64
N TYR A 43 5.60 2.38 -13.49
CA TYR A 43 6.98 2.08 -13.12
C TYR A 43 7.77 3.39 -13.06
N ILE A 44 8.58 3.54 -12.03
CA ILE A 44 9.24 4.79 -11.67
C ILE A 44 10.73 4.50 -11.50
N LYS A 45 11.56 5.30 -12.16
CA LYS A 45 13.01 5.22 -12.07
C LYS A 45 13.62 6.61 -12.08
N GLU A 46 14.59 6.82 -11.20
CA GLU A 46 15.38 8.04 -11.15
C GLU A 46 16.49 8.00 -12.20
N CYS A 47 16.68 9.10 -12.92
CA CYS A 47 17.80 9.22 -13.85
C CYS A 47 19.12 9.30 -13.06
N PRO A 48 20.12 8.46 -13.35
CA PRO A 48 21.37 8.43 -12.58
C PRO A 48 22.22 9.70 -12.73
N HIS A 49 22.00 10.50 -13.78
CA HIS A 49 22.80 11.68 -14.07
C HIS A 49 22.19 12.99 -13.54
N CYS A 50 20.87 13.15 -13.64
CA CYS A 50 20.18 14.39 -13.27
C CYS A 50 19.16 14.23 -12.14
N GLN A 51 19.08 13.04 -11.53
CA GLN A 51 18.17 12.71 -10.41
C GLN A 51 16.68 12.99 -10.69
N THR A 52 16.33 13.21 -11.97
CA THR A 52 14.96 13.48 -12.37
C THR A 52 14.19 12.17 -12.41
N ILE A 53 13.00 12.17 -11.80
CA ILE A 53 12.12 11.01 -11.76
C ILE A 53 11.44 10.85 -13.13
N ASN A 54 11.62 9.69 -13.76
CA ASN A 54 10.94 9.32 -14.99
C ASN A 54 10.02 8.13 -14.71
N SER A 55 8.91 8.07 -15.45
CA SER A 55 7.92 7.01 -15.24
C SER A 55 7.28 6.54 -16.55
N VAL A 56 6.93 5.26 -16.56
CA VAL A 56 6.25 4.59 -17.68
C VAL A 56 5.05 3.85 -17.13
N THR A 57 3.90 4.04 -17.76
CA THR A 57 2.65 3.37 -17.36
C THR A 57 2.32 2.24 -18.32
N SER A 58 1.94 1.08 -17.79
CA SER A 58 1.48 -0.08 -18.55
C SER A 58 0.17 -0.61 -17.97
N ASP A 59 -0.81 -0.83 -18.84
CA ASP A 59 -2.13 -1.41 -18.58
C ASP A 59 -2.20 -2.91 -18.93
N LYS A 60 -1.17 -3.44 -19.60
CA LYS A 60 -1.08 -4.83 -20.04
C LYS A 60 -0.45 -5.70 -18.98
N LYS A 61 -1.22 -6.62 -18.41
CA LYS A 61 -0.79 -7.49 -17.31
C LYS A 61 0.37 -8.42 -17.70
N GLU A 62 0.46 -8.77 -18.98
CA GLU A 62 1.50 -9.64 -19.54
C GLU A 62 2.88 -8.97 -19.49
N GLU A 63 2.94 -7.63 -19.55
CA GLU A 63 4.20 -6.89 -19.53
C GLU A 63 4.82 -6.79 -18.13
N TRP A 64 4.03 -7.04 -17.08
CA TRP A 64 4.43 -6.80 -15.68
C TRP A 64 5.27 -7.94 -15.09
N GLY A 65 5.46 -9.03 -15.84
CA GLY A 65 6.13 -10.23 -15.36
C GLY A 65 5.42 -10.90 -14.18
N GLY A 66 6.18 -11.66 -13.38
CA GLY A 66 5.65 -12.42 -12.23
C GLY A 66 5.29 -11.59 -10.98
N ARG A 67 5.42 -10.26 -11.00
CA ARG A 67 5.25 -9.44 -9.79
C ARG A 67 3.78 -9.34 -9.38
N LYS A 68 3.48 -9.82 -8.17
CA LYS A 68 2.18 -9.62 -7.52
C LYS A 68 2.03 -8.16 -7.10
N GLY A 69 0.90 -7.56 -7.44
CA GLY A 69 0.55 -6.22 -6.95
C GLY A 69 0.15 -6.25 -5.47
N PRO A 70 0.00 -5.08 -4.84
CA PRO A 70 -0.43 -4.99 -3.45
C PRO A 70 -1.76 -5.72 -3.23
N ASN A 71 -1.82 -6.55 -2.20
CA ASN A 71 -3.00 -7.34 -1.87
C ASN A 71 -3.99 -6.50 -1.05
N ILE A 72 -4.91 -5.83 -1.74
CA ILE A 72 -5.92 -4.94 -1.15
C ILE A 72 -6.74 -5.63 -0.05
N LYS A 73 -7.01 -6.93 -0.20
CA LYS A 73 -7.73 -7.69 0.83
C LYS A 73 -6.99 -7.68 2.16
N LEU A 74 -5.67 -7.84 2.13
CA LEU A 74 -4.82 -7.86 3.32
C LEU A 74 -4.86 -6.52 4.05
N PHE A 75 -4.85 -5.41 3.30
CA PHE A 75 -4.98 -4.06 3.85
C PHE A 75 -6.35 -3.79 4.47
N MET A 76 -7.43 -4.26 3.83
CA MET A 76 -8.77 -4.10 4.40
C MET A 76 -8.95 -4.94 5.67
N PHE A 77 -8.40 -6.16 5.70
CA PHE A 77 -8.47 -7.01 6.90
C PHE A 77 -7.66 -6.42 8.06
N SER A 78 -6.44 -5.91 7.82
CA SER A 78 -5.63 -5.32 8.90
C SER A 78 -6.31 -4.11 9.54
N GLY A 79 -6.96 -3.25 8.74
CA GLY A 79 -7.76 -2.13 9.24
C GLY A 79 -8.95 -2.58 10.09
N LEU A 80 -9.71 -3.59 9.63
CA LEU A 80 -10.87 -4.11 10.36
C LEU A 80 -10.47 -4.74 11.70
N PHE A 81 -9.44 -5.57 11.72
CA PHE A 81 -8.96 -6.22 12.95
C PHE A 81 -8.37 -5.21 13.94
N GLY A 82 -7.70 -4.16 13.44
CA GLY A 82 -7.21 -3.06 14.27
C GLY A 82 -8.33 -2.33 14.99
N CYS A 83 -9.39 -1.95 14.28
CA CYS A 83 -10.55 -1.26 14.88
C CYS A 83 -11.28 -2.15 15.89
N LEU A 84 -11.51 -3.43 15.56
CA LEU A 84 -12.14 -4.38 16.48
C LEU A 84 -11.30 -4.59 17.75
N GLY A 85 -9.98 -4.74 17.59
CA GLY A 85 -9.06 -4.85 18.73
C GLY A 85 -9.11 -3.62 19.64
N PHE A 86 -9.12 -2.42 19.05
CA PHE A 86 -9.20 -1.18 19.82
C PHE A 86 -10.51 -1.06 20.61
N ILE A 87 -11.64 -1.45 20.01
CA ILE A 87 -12.94 -1.48 20.68
C ILE A 87 -12.91 -2.44 21.87
N VAL A 88 -12.44 -3.68 21.66
CA VAL A 88 -12.36 -4.70 22.72
C VAL A 88 -11.47 -4.24 23.88
N ILE A 89 -10.29 -3.70 23.58
CA ILE A 89 -9.37 -3.18 24.60
C ILE A 89 -10.00 -2.02 25.35
N SER A 90 -10.68 -1.10 24.66
CA SER A 90 -11.35 0.03 25.32
C SER A 90 -12.46 -0.43 26.27
N PHE A 91 -13.26 -1.42 25.87
CA PHE A 91 -14.28 -2.02 26.75
C PHE A 91 -13.66 -2.71 27.97
N LEU A 92 -12.56 -3.46 27.79
CA LEU A 92 -11.86 -4.09 28.90
C LEU A 92 -11.30 -3.04 29.88
N LEU A 93 -10.66 -1.99 29.37
CA LEU A 93 -10.12 -0.90 30.19
C LEU A 93 -11.23 -0.19 30.97
N LEU A 94 -12.37 0.11 30.33
CA LEU A 94 -13.53 0.67 31.01
C LEU A 94 -14.06 -0.28 32.10
N TYR A 95 -14.22 -1.56 31.79
CA TYR A 95 -14.69 -2.56 32.75
C TYR A 95 -13.79 -2.62 34.00
N PHE A 96 -12.48 -2.69 33.81
CA PHE A 96 -11.52 -2.70 34.92
C PHE A 96 -11.45 -1.36 35.65
N ALA A 97 -11.58 -0.22 34.96
CA ALA A 97 -11.65 1.09 35.59
C ALA A 97 -12.88 1.21 36.51
N PHE A 98 -14.06 0.75 36.06
CA PHE A 98 -15.28 0.74 36.89
C PHE A 98 -15.19 -0.26 38.05
N LYS A 99 -14.66 -1.46 37.83
CA LYS A 99 -14.42 -2.44 38.90
C LYS A 99 -13.41 -1.93 39.94
N GLY A 100 -12.33 -1.30 39.48
CA GLY A 100 -11.30 -0.71 40.34
C GLY A 100 -11.84 0.50 41.13
N PHE A 101 -12.68 1.33 40.51
CA PHE A 101 -13.37 2.42 41.20
C PHE A 101 -14.32 1.89 42.28
N GLY A 102 -15.11 0.85 41.98
CA GLY A 102 -15.98 0.20 42.98
C GLY A 102 -15.20 -0.34 44.18
N PHE A 103 -14.06 -1.01 43.93
CA PHE A 103 -13.18 -1.48 45.01
C PHE A 103 -12.61 -0.33 45.86
N LEU A 104 -12.20 0.77 45.23
CA LEU A 104 -11.71 1.95 45.95
C LEU A 104 -12.79 2.62 46.79
N VAL A 105 -14.02 2.72 46.28
CA VAL A 105 -15.17 3.26 47.01
C VAL A 105 -15.55 2.35 48.18
N ASP A 106 -15.62 1.04 47.96
CA ASP A 106 -15.90 0.07 49.04
C ASP A 106 -14.83 0.09 50.14
N TRP A 107 -13.56 0.36 49.81
CA TRP A 107 -12.48 0.51 50.79
C TRP A 107 -12.49 1.85 51.54
N LEU A 108 -12.94 2.94 50.89
CA LEU A 108 -12.97 4.28 51.48
C LEU A 108 -14.18 4.52 52.40
N PHE A 109 -15.28 3.82 52.15
CA PHE A 109 -16.56 4.05 52.83
C PHE A 109 -17.01 2.88 53.74
N ASN A 110 -16.12 1.92 54.00
CA ASN A 110 -16.32 0.78 54.90
C ASN A 110 -15.13 0.66 55.84
#